data_AF-A0A238UR62-F1
#
_entry.id   AF-A0A238UR62-F1
#
_cell.length_a   1.000
_cell.length_b   1.000
_cell.length_c   1.000
_cell.angle_alpha   90.00
_cell.angle_beta   90.00
_cell.angle_gamma   90.00
#
_symmetry.space_group_name_H-M   'P 1'
#
loop_
_entity.id
_entity.type
_entity.pdbx_description
1 polymer ?
#
loop_
_entity_poly.entity_id
_entity_poly.type
_entity_poly.pdbx_seq_one_letter_code
_entity_poly.pdbx_strand_id
1 'polypeptide(L)'
;MASLIARVTSTTARAPLARLAGAPLGLDVWEVTPDFVVLQADEYQAGRLEAMGYGVEQLQMVEPYLSTFATAAALSGYHTVATLEEDLRRLAESHPEIAELHEIGRSIEGRPLWALRIGERRGGARKVAFFGCHHAREWISVEVPYRLAEHLLDNSSSQPVERWLQQGEVWVAPMVNPDGHEHTRTANRLWRKNRRRNLGGSIGVDPNRNYGYMWGTLDISTSSHVPSDETYVGPRAFSEPEVRAVRDLFARELFDGVLSYHSYSQLILFPWGYTLEPVQDDADRSEMRSLAEEMERLIRAAHGEIYTAQQASQLYPTAGDTVDWAYGVYDVPSFTIELRPVSALDGGFILPADQIEPCWEENRPAALEFIRHVFGEPER
;
A
#
# COMPACT_ATOMS: atom_id res chain seq x y z
N MET A 1 -26.34 -11.22 -0.51
CA MET A 1 -25.96 -11.88 -1.77
C MET A 1 -24.62 -12.54 -1.53
N ALA A 2 -24.39 -13.74 -2.05
CA ALA A 2 -23.14 -14.42 -1.84
C ALA A 2 -22.06 -13.77 -2.72
N SER A 3 -20.87 -13.51 -2.15
CA SER A 3 -19.73 -12.99 -2.88
C SER A 3 -18.77 -14.14 -3.21
N LEU A 4 -18.09 -14.02 -4.34
CA LEU A 4 -17.15 -15.00 -4.85
C LEU A 4 -15.86 -14.31 -5.30
N ILE A 5 -14.78 -15.10 -5.33
CA ILE A 5 -13.53 -14.73 -5.98
C ILE A 5 -13.56 -15.37 -7.36
N ALA A 6 -13.53 -14.54 -8.39
CA ALA A 6 -13.62 -14.96 -9.78
C ALA A 6 -12.30 -14.72 -10.50
N ARG A 7 -11.88 -15.74 -11.26
CA ARG A 7 -10.95 -15.59 -12.37
C ARG A 7 -11.76 -15.24 -13.61
N VAL A 8 -11.44 -14.11 -14.21
CA VAL A 8 -12.07 -13.61 -15.43
C VAL A 8 -11.08 -13.72 -16.58
N THR A 9 -11.48 -14.41 -17.63
CA THR A 9 -10.68 -14.62 -18.85
C THR A 9 -11.38 -13.99 -20.05
N SER A 10 -10.62 -13.74 -21.11
CA SER A 10 -11.18 -13.35 -22.39
C SER A 10 -10.62 -14.22 -23.51
N THR A 11 -11.51 -14.73 -24.34
CA THR A 11 -11.16 -15.50 -25.55
C THR A 11 -11.38 -14.70 -26.82
N THR A 12 -11.76 -13.41 -26.73
CA THR A 12 -12.13 -12.61 -27.90
C THR A 12 -11.53 -11.20 -27.85
N ALA A 13 -11.13 -10.70 -29.02
CA ALA A 13 -10.68 -9.31 -29.19
C ALA A 13 -11.78 -8.28 -28.91
N ARG A 14 -13.05 -8.68 -28.82
CA ARG A 14 -14.19 -7.79 -28.53
C ARG A 14 -14.34 -7.48 -27.03
N ALA A 15 -13.72 -8.27 -26.16
CA ALA A 15 -13.78 -8.11 -24.71
C ALA A 15 -12.36 -8.20 -24.10
N PRO A 16 -11.43 -7.27 -24.41
CA PRO A 16 -10.07 -7.34 -23.87
C PRO A 16 -10.09 -7.25 -22.34
N LEU A 17 -9.22 -8.00 -21.66
CA LEU A 17 -9.11 -7.98 -20.19
C LEU A 17 -8.68 -6.62 -19.66
N ALA A 18 -7.84 -5.89 -20.40
CA ALA A 18 -7.47 -4.52 -20.09
C ALA A 18 -8.68 -3.58 -19.90
N ARG A 19 -9.83 -3.90 -20.53
CA ARG A 19 -11.06 -3.14 -20.32
C ARG A 19 -11.68 -3.36 -18.95
N LEU A 20 -11.41 -4.47 -18.25
CA LEU A 20 -11.92 -4.68 -16.89
C LEU A 20 -11.22 -3.78 -15.87
N ALA A 21 -9.94 -3.51 -16.09
CA ALA A 21 -9.20 -2.49 -15.35
C ALA A 21 -9.53 -1.06 -15.82
N GLY A 22 -10.12 -0.89 -17.01
CA GLY A 22 -10.43 0.38 -17.65
C GLY A 22 -11.93 0.74 -17.75
N ALA A 23 -12.85 -0.09 -17.27
CA ALA A 23 -14.29 0.15 -17.32
C ALA A 23 -14.88 0.44 -15.92
N PRO A 24 -15.82 1.40 -15.80
CA PRO A 24 -16.45 1.77 -14.53
C PRO A 24 -17.48 0.72 -14.11
N LEU A 25 -16.98 -0.47 -13.78
CA LEU A 25 -17.78 -1.64 -13.42
C LEU A 25 -17.89 -1.81 -11.90
N GLY A 26 -17.20 -0.98 -11.13
CA GLY A 26 -17.13 -1.08 -9.67
C GLY A 26 -16.52 -2.38 -9.19
N LEU A 27 -15.62 -2.96 -10.00
CA LEU A 27 -14.98 -4.23 -9.71
C LEU A 27 -13.84 -4.02 -8.70
N ASP A 28 -13.78 -4.94 -7.75
CA ASP A 28 -12.66 -5.04 -6.83
C ASP A 28 -11.60 -5.97 -7.44
N VAL A 29 -10.73 -5.39 -8.25
CA VAL A 29 -9.67 -6.12 -8.94
C VAL A 29 -8.53 -6.41 -7.97
N TRP A 30 -8.18 -7.69 -7.87
CA TRP A 30 -7.14 -8.19 -6.97
C TRP A 30 -5.85 -8.51 -7.71
N GLU A 31 -5.94 -9.09 -8.91
CA GLU A 31 -4.79 -9.44 -9.75
C GLU A 31 -5.08 -9.12 -11.21
N VAL A 32 -4.04 -8.71 -11.93
CA VAL A 32 -4.08 -8.52 -13.38
C VAL A 32 -2.91 -9.25 -14.00
N THR A 33 -3.21 -10.15 -14.95
CA THR A 33 -2.21 -10.82 -15.79
C THR A 33 -2.60 -10.64 -17.27
N PRO A 34 -1.70 -10.95 -18.22
CA PRO A 34 -2.05 -10.94 -19.64
C PRO A 34 -3.22 -11.90 -19.99
N ASP A 35 -3.37 -12.98 -19.24
CA ASP A 35 -4.29 -14.08 -19.56
C ASP A 35 -5.59 -14.07 -18.74
N PHE A 36 -5.58 -13.48 -17.55
CA PHE A 36 -6.73 -13.40 -16.66
C PHE A 36 -6.67 -12.23 -15.65
N VAL A 37 -7.83 -11.90 -15.09
CA VAL A 37 -7.99 -10.97 -13.95
C VAL A 37 -8.62 -11.73 -12.79
N VAL A 38 -8.11 -11.55 -11.56
CA VAL A 38 -8.80 -12.04 -10.35
C VAL A 38 -9.52 -10.87 -9.71
N LEU A 39 -10.78 -11.06 -9.32
CA LEU A 39 -11.58 -10.04 -8.67
C LEU A 39 -12.55 -10.63 -7.64
N GLN A 40 -12.93 -9.82 -6.67
CA GLN A 40 -14.09 -10.09 -5.83
C GLN A 40 -15.35 -9.53 -6.52
N ALA A 41 -16.37 -10.38 -6.67
CA ALA A 41 -17.64 -9.99 -7.24
C ALA A 41 -18.82 -10.57 -6.45
N ASP A 42 -19.98 -9.93 -6.56
CA ASP A 42 -21.26 -10.58 -6.29
C ASP A 42 -21.81 -11.29 -7.55
N GLU A 43 -22.87 -12.07 -7.37
CA GLU A 43 -23.54 -12.79 -8.48
C GLU A 43 -23.99 -11.86 -9.61
N TYR A 44 -24.38 -10.62 -9.31
CA TYR A 44 -24.83 -9.66 -10.30
C TYR A 44 -23.67 -9.13 -11.15
N GLN A 45 -22.54 -8.79 -10.52
CA GLN A 45 -21.31 -8.41 -11.20
C GLN A 45 -20.78 -9.55 -12.06
N ALA A 46 -20.78 -10.78 -11.54
CA ALA A 46 -20.38 -11.98 -12.30
C ALA A 46 -21.26 -12.17 -13.56
N GLY A 47 -22.59 -12.16 -13.41
CA GLY A 47 -23.50 -12.30 -14.56
C GLY A 47 -23.38 -11.15 -15.57
N ARG A 48 -23.06 -9.92 -15.12
CA ARG A 48 -22.76 -8.80 -16.02
C ARG A 48 -21.49 -9.04 -16.84
N LEU A 49 -20.43 -9.58 -16.23
CA LEU A 49 -19.18 -9.91 -16.92
C LEU A 49 -19.41 -10.99 -17.98
N GLU A 50 -20.18 -12.03 -17.66
CA GLU A 50 -20.56 -13.06 -18.64
C GLU A 50 -21.38 -12.48 -19.80
N ALA A 51 -22.36 -11.62 -19.51
CA ALA A 51 -23.15 -10.93 -20.53
C ALA A 51 -22.31 -9.99 -21.41
N MET A 52 -21.19 -9.49 -20.90
CA MET A 52 -20.20 -8.71 -21.66
C MET A 52 -19.26 -9.59 -22.50
N GLY A 53 -19.37 -10.92 -22.41
CA GLY A 53 -18.60 -11.88 -23.19
C GLY A 53 -17.29 -12.33 -22.54
N TYR A 54 -17.11 -12.09 -21.24
CA TYR A 54 -15.98 -12.63 -20.48
C TYR A 54 -16.29 -14.04 -19.99
N GLY A 55 -15.26 -14.88 -19.92
CA GLY A 55 -15.34 -16.15 -19.20
C GLY A 55 -15.16 -15.87 -17.71
N VAL A 56 -16.14 -16.25 -16.89
CA VAL A 56 -16.08 -16.09 -15.44
C VAL A 56 -15.96 -17.48 -14.82
N GLU A 57 -14.80 -17.77 -14.26
CA GLU A 57 -14.56 -18.98 -13.48
C GLU A 57 -14.55 -18.59 -12.00
N GLN A 58 -15.52 -19.12 -11.25
CA GLN A 58 -15.47 -18.99 -9.81
C GLN A 58 -14.31 -19.84 -9.27
N LEU A 59 -13.29 -19.18 -8.73
CA LEU A 59 -12.17 -19.87 -8.09
C LEU A 59 -12.61 -20.45 -6.76
N GLN A 60 -13.19 -19.61 -5.89
CA GLN A 60 -13.70 -20.00 -4.59
C GLN A 60 -14.85 -19.10 -4.14
N MET A 61 -15.72 -19.65 -3.29
CA MET A 61 -16.64 -18.82 -2.49
C MET A 61 -15.84 -18.09 -1.42
N VAL A 62 -16.20 -16.84 -1.11
CA VAL A 62 -15.48 -16.04 -0.11
C VAL A 62 -15.43 -16.76 1.24
N GLU A 63 -16.56 -17.24 1.77
CA GLU A 63 -16.59 -17.83 3.11
C GLU A 63 -15.66 -19.07 3.27
N PRO A 64 -15.74 -20.11 2.41
CA PRO A 64 -14.75 -21.20 2.41
C PRO A 64 -13.31 -20.73 2.14
N TYR A 65 -13.10 -19.76 1.25
CA TYR A 65 -11.77 -19.22 0.96
C TYR A 65 -11.14 -18.58 2.19
N LEU A 66 -11.89 -17.71 2.88
CA LEU A 66 -11.49 -17.14 4.16
C LEU A 66 -11.14 -18.26 5.13
N SER A 67 -11.98 -19.28 5.29
CA SER A 67 -11.72 -20.39 6.24
C SER A 67 -10.48 -21.22 5.92
N THR A 68 -10.04 -21.24 4.66
CA THR A 68 -8.85 -21.99 4.23
C THR A 68 -7.57 -21.34 4.73
N PHE A 69 -7.52 -20.01 4.76
CA PHE A 69 -6.34 -19.23 5.15
C PHE A 69 -6.46 -18.61 6.56
N ALA A 70 -7.69 -18.39 7.04
CA ALA A 70 -7.97 -17.77 8.33
C ALA A 70 -8.00 -18.80 9.45
N THR A 71 -6.83 -19.12 10.01
CA THR A 71 -6.77 -19.78 11.33
C THR A 71 -6.71 -18.73 12.44
N ALA A 72 -7.24 -19.03 13.63
CA ALA A 72 -7.13 -18.13 14.77
C ALA A 72 -5.67 -17.74 15.07
N ALA A 73 -4.74 -18.69 14.88
CA ALA A 73 -3.30 -18.46 15.00
C ALA A 73 -2.75 -17.55 13.88
N ALA A 74 -3.18 -17.75 12.63
CA ALA A 74 -2.80 -16.90 11.50
C ALA A 74 -3.30 -15.46 11.65
N LEU A 75 -4.44 -15.25 12.31
CA LEU A 75 -5.01 -13.92 12.54
C LEU A 75 -4.49 -13.24 13.83
N SER A 76 -4.04 -14.02 14.82
CA SER A 76 -3.55 -13.50 16.10
C SER A 76 -2.14 -12.92 16.04
N GLY A 77 -1.35 -13.27 15.01
CA GLY A 77 0.01 -12.75 14.84
C GLY A 77 0.08 -11.35 14.23
N TYR A 78 -1.04 -10.79 13.76
CA TYR A 78 -1.11 -9.43 13.20
C TYR A 78 -1.56 -8.41 14.23
N HIS A 79 -1.03 -7.20 14.15
CA HIS A 79 -1.39 -6.11 15.03
C HIS A 79 -2.86 -5.69 14.84
N THR A 80 -3.50 -5.41 15.97
CA THR A 80 -4.69 -4.54 16.06
C THR A 80 -4.26 -3.08 16.11
N VAL A 81 -5.18 -2.12 16.00
CA VAL A 81 -4.87 -0.71 16.30
C VAL A 81 -4.29 -0.56 17.70
N ALA A 82 -4.88 -1.24 18.69
CA ALA A 82 -4.49 -1.09 20.09
C ALA A 82 -3.09 -1.65 20.36
N THR A 83 -2.79 -2.84 19.85
CA THR A 83 -1.48 -3.46 20.02
C THR A 83 -0.41 -2.73 19.21
N LEU A 84 -0.71 -2.24 17.99
CA LEU A 84 0.24 -1.42 17.24
C LEU A 84 0.58 -0.12 17.99
N GLU A 85 -0.42 0.56 18.56
CA GLU A 85 -0.18 1.77 19.35
C GLU A 85 0.69 1.48 20.58
N GLU A 86 0.42 0.39 21.30
CA GLU A 86 1.22 -0.02 22.45
C GLU A 86 2.67 -0.29 22.04
N ASP A 87 2.87 -1.04 20.96
CA ASP A 87 4.19 -1.45 20.49
C ASP A 87 5.01 -0.26 19.96
N LEU A 88 4.40 0.64 19.18
CA LEU A 88 5.03 1.89 18.76
C LEU A 88 5.39 2.79 19.95
N ARG A 89 4.54 2.86 20.98
CA ARG A 89 4.84 3.60 22.21
C ARG A 89 6.03 2.97 22.94
N ARG A 90 6.07 1.64 23.06
CA ARG A 90 7.20 0.93 23.67
C ARG A 90 8.50 1.18 22.91
N LEU A 91 8.49 1.18 21.57
CA LEU A 91 9.65 1.52 20.75
C LEU A 91 10.16 2.94 21.02
N ALA A 92 9.25 3.92 21.13
CA ALA A 92 9.62 5.29 21.44
C ALA A 92 10.19 5.45 22.87
N GLU A 93 9.58 4.79 23.85
CA GLU A 93 9.99 4.84 25.26
C GLU A 93 11.32 4.12 25.54
N SER A 94 11.64 3.09 24.74
CA SER A 94 12.90 2.35 24.87
C SER A 94 14.10 3.06 24.21
N HIS A 95 13.85 3.99 23.29
CA HIS A 95 14.89 4.75 22.57
C HIS A 95 14.61 6.27 22.55
N PRO A 96 14.38 6.91 23.72
CA PRO A 96 13.87 8.29 23.79
C PRO A 96 14.82 9.37 23.23
N GLU A 97 16.09 9.03 23.01
CA GLU A 97 17.10 9.90 22.41
C GLU A 97 16.96 10.05 20.88
N ILE A 98 16.40 9.04 20.21
CA ILE A 98 16.27 8.99 18.75
C ILE A 98 14.85 8.70 18.26
N ALA A 99 13.91 8.30 19.14
CA ALA A 99 12.56 7.93 18.75
C ALA A 99 11.50 8.84 19.40
N GLU A 100 10.53 9.31 18.60
CA GLU A 100 9.39 10.09 19.08
C GLU A 100 8.10 9.64 18.39
N LEU A 101 7.06 9.33 19.16
CA LEU A 101 5.76 8.94 18.64
C LEU A 101 4.87 10.17 18.43
N HIS A 102 4.45 10.41 17.20
CA HIS A 102 3.62 11.56 16.81
C HIS A 102 2.21 11.12 16.41
N GLU A 103 1.19 11.75 17.01
CA GLU A 103 -0.17 11.70 16.47
C GLU A 103 -0.22 12.65 15.27
N ILE A 104 -0.29 12.10 14.06
CA ILE A 104 -0.28 12.89 12.81
C ILE A 104 -1.69 13.31 12.38
N GLY A 105 -2.71 12.73 12.99
CA GLY A 105 -4.12 13.04 12.76
C GLY A 105 -5.04 12.02 13.43
N ARG A 106 -6.33 12.10 13.11
CA ARG A 106 -7.35 11.15 13.59
C ARG A 106 -8.23 10.68 12.45
N SER A 107 -8.65 9.43 12.52
CA SER A 107 -9.55 8.81 11.56
C SER A 107 -10.99 9.30 11.69
N ILE A 108 -11.87 8.81 10.82
CA ILE A 108 -13.30 9.12 10.80
C ILE A 108 -13.99 8.74 12.12
N GLU A 109 -13.61 7.61 12.72
CA GLU A 109 -14.12 7.12 14.00
C GLU A 109 -13.28 7.64 15.20
N GLY A 110 -12.34 8.55 14.96
CA GLY A 110 -11.60 9.28 16.00
C GLY A 110 -10.37 8.55 16.54
N ARG A 111 -9.93 7.46 15.92
CA ARG A 111 -8.70 6.74 16.29
C ARG A 111 -7.48 7.57 15.91
N PRO A 112 -6.45 7.66 16.76
CA PRO A 112 -5.21 8.34 16.41
C PRO A 112 -4.51 7.62 15.25
N LEU A 113 -3.94 8.40 14.33
CA LEU A 113 -2.98 7.93 13.34
C LEU A 113 -1.59 8.25 13.89
N TRP A 114 -0.77 7.22 14.06
CA TRP A 114 0.55 7.32 14.66
C TRP A 114 1.63 7.26 13.59
N ALA A 115 2.64 8.12 13.72
CA ALA A 115 3.92 7.99 13.03
C ALA A 115 5.06 8.00 14.05
N LEU A 116 5.98 7.05 13.94
CA LEU A 116 7.20 7.02 14.73
C LEU A 116 8.31 7.74 13.94
N ARG A 117 8.83 8.83 14.50
CA ARG A 117 9.98 9.56 13.98
C ARG A 117 11.25 8.97 14.61
N ILE A 118 12.18 8.50 13.79
CA ILE A 118 13.43 7.85 14.19
C ILE A 118 14.62 8.64 13.61
N GLY A 119 15.53 9.09 14.47
CA GLY A 119 16.72 9.88 14.11
C GLY A 119 17.09 10.88 15.20
N GLU A 120 18.33 11.36 15.21
CA GLU A 120 18.78 12.35 16.18
C GLU A 120 18.04 13.69 15.99
N ARG A 121 17.64 14.34 17.08
CA ARG A 121 16.96 15.67 17.02
C ARG A 121 17.79 16.79 16.37
N ARG A 122 19.10 16.60 16.28
CA ARG A 122 20.04 17.52 15.63
C ARG A 122 20.59 16.97 14.31
N GLY A 123 20.16 15.77 13.91
CA GLY A 123 20.69 15.02 12.79
C GLY A 123 20.05 15.43 11.46
N GLY A 124 20.77 16.29 10.75
CA GLY A 124 20.72 16.57 9.30
C GLY A 124 19.37 16.86 8.61
N ALA A 125 19.49 17.15 7.30
CA ALA A 125 18.47 17.84 6.50
C ALA A 125 17.48 16.92 5.80
N ARG A 126 17.76 15.61 5.72
CA ARG A 126 17.00 14.67 4.89
C ARG A 126 15.99 13.88 5.70
N LYS A 127 14.81 13.64 5.13
CA LYS A 127 13.75 12.86 5.77
C LYS A 127 13.12 11.89 4.79
N VAL A 128 12.85 10.67 5.23
CA VAL A 128 12.19 9.65 4.41
C VAL A 128 10.97 9.10 5.15
N ALA A 129 9.89 8.85 4.41
CA ALA A 129 8.64 8.36 4.97
C ALA A 129 8.29 6.94 4.50
N PHE A 130 7.83 6.11 5.42
CA PHE A 130 7.29 4.78 5.16
C PHE A 130 5.85 4.70 5.65
N PHE A 131 4.94 4.33 4.75
CA PHE A 131 3.52 4.19 5.06
C PHE A 131 3.06 2.74 4.87
N GLY A 132 1.99 2.38 5.57
CA GLY A 132 1.33 1.10 5.42
C GLY A 132 -0.18 1.21 5.62
N CYS A 133 -0.90 0.18 5.20
CA CYS A 133 -2.34 0.02 5.43
C CYS A 133 -3.17 1.22 4.96
N HIS A 134 -2.95 1.70 3.74
CA HIS A 134 -3.96 2.52 3.07
C HIS A 134 -5.21 1.69 2.78
N HIS A 135 -5.03 0.45 2.35
CA HIS A 135 -6.13 -0.51 2.23
C HIS A 135 -6.18 -1.44 3.44
N ALA A 136 -7.36 -1.55 4.03
CA ALA A 136 -7.55 -2.17 5.34
C ALA A 136 -7.28 -3.68 5.38
N ARG A 137 -7.53 -4.41 4.28
CA ARG A 137 -7.37 -5.87 4.23
C ARG A 137 -5.92 -6.34 4.09
N GLU A 138 -5.00 -5.43 3.78
CA GLU A 138 -3.60 -5.71 3.46
C GLU A 138 -2.76 -5.77 4.74
N TRP A 139 -3.08 -6.71 5.64
CA TRP A 139 -2.52 -6.71 7.00
C TRP A 139 -0.99 -6.77 7.04
N ILE A 140 -0.34 -7.46 6.10
CA ILE A 140 1.12 -7.52 6.00
C ILE A 140 1.77 -6.14 5.75
N SER A 141 1.03 -5.21 5.14
CA SER A 141 1.48 -3.83 4.94
C SER A 141 1.52 -3.01 6.23
N VAL A 142 0.90 -3.47 7.32
CA VAL A 142 1.09 -2.91 8.67
C VAL A 142 2.41 -3.41 9.26
N GLU A 143 2.65 -4.72 9.11
CA GLU A 143 3.74 -5.40 9.80
C GLU A 143 5.10 -5.04 9.26
N VAL A 144 5.28 -5.03 7.92
CA VAL A 144 6.58 -4.74 7.29
C VAL A 144 7.14 -3.37 7.68
N PRO A 145 6.40 -2.24 7.60
CA PRO A 145 6.91 -0.96 8.09
C PRO A 145 7.10 -0.93 9.61
N TYR A 146 6.28 -1.63 10.40
CA TYR A 146 6.52 -1.77 11.84
C TYR A 146 7.88 -2.47 12.12
N ARG A 147 8.17 -3.58 11.42
CA ARG A 147 9.45 -4.30 11.56
C ARG A 147 10.64 -3.47 11.07
N LEU A 148 10.45 -2.57 10.10
CA LEU A 148 11.45 -1.57 9.74
C LEU A 148 11.77 -0.64 10.91
N ALA A 149 10.76 -0.10 11.59
CA ALA A 149 10.95 0.76 12.75
C ALA A 149 11.71 0.03 13.87
N GLU A 150 11.30 -1.20 14.20
CA GLU A 150 11.97 -2.06 15.17
C GLU A 150 13.44 -2.28 14.79
N HIS A 151 13.70 -2.68 13.54
CA HIS A 151 15.06 -2.94 13.05
C HIS A 151 15.99 -1.72 13.13
N LEU A 152 15.50 -0.54 12.76
CA LEU A 152 16.29 0.70 12.81
C LEU A 152 16.68 1.07 14.25
N LEU A 153 15.79 0.83 15.22
CA LEU A 153 16.07 1.10 16.63
C LEU A 153 17.03 0.07 17.23
N ASP A 154 16.78 -1.22 16.99
CA ASP A 154 17.64 -2.31 17.45
C ASP A 154 19.07 -2.22 16.89
N ASN A 155 19.23 -1.62 15.70
CA ASN A 155 20.51 -1.44 15.03
C ASN A 155 21.00 0.01 15.05
N SER A 156 20.42 0.88 15.88
CA SER A 156 20.73 2.31 15.94
C SER A 156 22.20 2.64 16.25
N SER A 157 22.93 1.72 16.85
CA SER A 157 24.37 1.85 17.13
C SER A 157 25.27 1.06 16.17
N SER A 158 24.72 0.51 15.09
CA SER A 158 25.44 -0.28 14.08
C SER A 158 25.44 0.41 12.73
N GLN A 159 26.57 0.37 12.02
CA GLN A 159 26.66 0.88 10.66
C GLN A 159 25.90 -0.04 9.68
N PRO A 160 25.23 0.52 8.66
CA PRO A 160 25.15 1.94 8.31
C PRO A 160 24.05 2.73 9.05
N VAL A 161 23.18 2.07 9.81
CA VAL A 161 21.98 2.67 10.46
C VAL A 161 22.35 3.82 11.39
N GLU A 162 23.37 3.66 12.24
CA GLU A 162 23.85 4.72 13.13
C GLU A 162 24.11 6.03 12.39
N ARG A 163 24.79 5.97 11.24
CA ARG A 163 25.10 7.16 10.45
C ARG A 163 23.86 7.78 9.83
N TRP A 164 22.95 6.96 9.30
CA TRP A 164 21.69 7.45 8.74
C TRP A 164 20.89 8.22 9.79
N LEU A 165 20.77 7.68 11.00
CA LEU A 165 20.03 8.32 12.09
C LEU A 165 20.75 9.57 12.64
N GLN A 166 22.06 9.71 12.45
CA GLN A 166 22.81 10.94 12.73
C GLN A 166 22.62 12.04 11.67
N GLN A 167 22.19 11.69 10.45
CA GLN A 167 22.17 12.58 9.29
C GLN A 167 20.75 12.89 8.76
N GLY A 168 19.74 12.17 9.24
CA GLY A 168 18.37 12.38 8.80
C GLY A 168 17.36 11.69 9.69
N GLU A 169 16.10 11.74 9.25
CA GLU A 169 14.97 11.19 9.97
C GLU A 169 14.21 10.17 9.12
N VAL A 170 13.92 9.02 9.71
CA VAL A 170 12.99 8.04 9.15
C VAL A 170 11.66 8.17 9.87
N TRP A 171 10.60 8.45 9.12
CA TRP A 171 9.23 8.53 9.63
C TRP A 171 8.47 7.29 9.20
N VAL A 172 7.92 6.53 10.14
CA VAL A 172 7.16 5.32 9.87
C VAL A 172 5.74 5.47 10.38
N ALA A 173 4.74 5.43 9.50
CA ALA A 173 3.32 5.37 9.86
C ALA A 173 2.71 4.05 9.33
N PRO A 174 2.76 2.96 10.13
CA PRO A 174 2.39 1.63 9.66
C PRO A 174 0.90 1.46 9.34
N MET A 175 0.04 2.36 9.85
CA MET A 175 -1.40 2.22 9.72
C MET A 175 -2.09 3.55 9.39
N VAL A 176 -2.24 3.83 8.09
CA VAL A 176 -2.95 5.03 7.60
C VAL A 176 -4.47 4.88 7.74
N ASN A 177 -5.04 3.68 7.61
CA ASN A 177 -6.48 3.44 7.67
C ASN A 177 -6.90 2.58 8.89
N PRO A 178 -6.81 3.11 10.13
CA PRO A 178 -7.08 2.32 11.34
C PRO A 178 -8.55 1.89 11.47
N ASP A 179 -9.50 2.68 10.97
CA ASP A 179 -10.92 2.33 11.05
C ASP A 179 -11.27 1.18 10.12
N GLY A 180 -10.74 1.22 8.89
CA GLY A 180 -10.89 0.12 7.95
C GLY A 180 -10.23 -1.14 8.50
N HIS A 181 -9.00 -1.04 9.02
CA HIS A 181 -8.28 -2.17 9.60
C HIS A 181 -9.07 -2.86 10.72
N GLU A 182 -9.58 -2.10 11.69
CA GLU A 182 -10.42 -2.68 12.76
C GLU A 182 -11.72 -3.29 12.23
N HIS A 183 -12.30 -2.73 11.18
CA HIS A 183 -13.46 -3.32 10.52
C HIS A 183 -13.15 -4.67 9.89
N THR A 184 -11.94 -4.86 9.34
CA THR A 184 -11.51 -6.16 8.81
C THR A 184 -11.31 -7.21 9.88
N ARG A 185 -10.94 -6.80 11.09
CA ARG A 185 -10.77 -7.71 12.22
C ARG A 185 -12.09 -8.15 12.85
N THR A 186 -13.11 -7.30 12.80
CA THR A 186 -14.34 -7.47 13.60
C THR A 186 -15.59 -7.79 12.79
N ALA A 187 -15.60 -7.48 11.48
CA ALA A 187 -16.82 -7.58 10.68
C ALA A 187 -16.59 -8.12 9.26
N ASN A 188 -15.71 -7.52 8.46
CA ASN A 188 -15.50 -7.92 7.07
C ASN A 188 -14.01 -7.95 6.71
N ARG A 189 -13.41 -9.15 6.76
CA ARG A 189 -11.97 -9.37 6.54
C ARG A 189 -11.44 -8.84 5.20
N LEU A 190 -12.27 -8.75 4.17
CA LEU A 190 -11.89 -8.28 2.83
C LEU A 190 -12.22 -6.81 2.58
N TRP A 191 -12.63 -6.07 3.61
CA TRP A 191 -12.88 -4.63 3.50
C TRP A 191 -11.60 -3.89 3.09
N ARG A 192 -11.68 -3.04 2.06
CA ARG A 192 -10.55 -2.28 1.52
C ARG A 192 -10.52 -0.83 2.02
N LYS A 193 -11.64 -0.14 1.90
CA LYS A 193 -11.79 1.31 2.07
C LYS A 193 -11.62 1.78 3.54
N ASN A 194 -11.70 3.09 3.78
CA ASN A 194 -11.95 3.60 5.13
C ASN A 194 -13.42 3.41 5.55
N ARG A 195 -13.85 4.09 6.63
CA ARG A 195 -15.21 3.95 7.21
C ARG A 195 -16.12 5.17 7.04
N ARG A 196 -15.86 6.02 6.04
CA ARG A 196 -16.69 7.19 5.73
C ARG A 196 -18.15 6.82 5.48
N ARG A 197 -19.09 7.52 6.10
CA ARG A 197 -20.50 7.44 5.71
C ARG A 197 -20.77 8.38 4.54
N ASN A 198 -21.05 7.84 3.37
CA ASN A 198 -21.34 8.62 2.18
C ASN A 198 -22.82 8.98 2.07
N LEU A 199 -23.12 10.01 1.27
CA LEU A 199 -24.48 10.28 0.83
C LEU A 199 -24.99 9.08 0.02
N GLY A 200 -26.21 8.62 0.30
CA GLY A 200 -26.76 7.39 -0.29
C GLY A 200 -26.51 6.13 0.55
N GLY A 201 -25.77 6.23 1.66
CA GLY A 201 -25.65 5.15 2.65
C GLY A 201 -24.52 4.14 2.38
N SER A 202 -23.77 4.27 1.28
CA SER A 202 -22.55 3.49 1.10
C SER A 202 -21.49 3.90 2.12
N ILE A 203 -20.57 2.97 2.41
CA ILE A 203 -19.50 3.19 3.38
C ILE A 203 -18.14 3.15 2.67
N GLY A 204 -17.26 4.05 3.07
CA GLY A 204 -15.86 4.09 2.70
C GLY A 204 -15.54 4.90 1.46
N VAL A 205 -14.34 5.44 1.47
CA VAL A 205 -13.57 5.98 0.34
C VAL A 205 -12.27 5.20 0.27
N ASP A 206 -11.76 4.94 -0.92
CA ASP A 206 -10.44 4.35 -1.10
C ASP A 206 -9.37 5.41 -0.75
N PRO A 207 -8.59 5.23 0.34
CA PRO A 207 -7.59 6.22 0.74
C PRO A 207 -6.52 6.46 -0.32
N ASN A 208 -6.17 5.43 -1.11
CA ASN A 208 -5.17 5.52 -2.17
C ASN A 208 -5.77 5.91 -3.53
N ARG A 209 -6.95 6.54 -3.52
CA ARG A 209 -7.56 7.25 -4.65
C ARG A 209 -7.99 8.68 -4.28
N ASN A 210 -7.62 9.15 -3.08
CA ASN A 210 -8.08 10.41 -2.52
C ASN A 210 -6.98 11.49 -2.42
N TYR A 211 -5.76 11.21 -2.86
CA TYR A 211 -4.69 12.21 -2.95
C TYR A 211 -4.94 13.17 -4.12
N GLY A 212 -4.36 14.37 -4.06
CA GLY A 212 -4.75 15.49 -4.92
C GLY A 212 -4.12 15.57 -6.30
N TYR A 213 -3.19 14.68 -6.65
CA TYR A 213 -2.55 14.70 -7.95
C TYR A 213 -3.33 13.87 -8.97
N MET A 214 -3.73 14.52 -10.06
CA MET A 214 -4.62 13.95 -11.10
C MET A 214 -5.93 13.36 -10.54
N TRP A 215 -6.36 13.82 -9.36
CA TRP A 215 -7.56 13.34 -8.69
C TRP A 215 -8.82 13.58 -9.52
N GLY A 216 -9.72 12.59 -9.52
CA GLY A 216 -11.02 12.70 -10.16
C GLY A 216 -10.97 12.72 -11.69
N THR A 217 -9.89 12.19 -12.26
CA THR A 217 -9.74 11.96 -13.70
C THR A 217 -10.77 10.93 -14.17
N LEU A 218 -11.67 11.33 -15.08
CA LEU A 218 -12.88 10.58 -15.42
C LEU A 218 -12.64 9.34 -16.32
N ASP A 219 -11.54 9.31 -17.05
CA ASP A 219 -11.17 8.22 -17.96
C ASP A 219 -10.31 7.13 -17.30
N ILE A 220 -10.09 7.22 -15.98
CA ILE A 220 -9.38 6.21 -15.19
C ILE A 220 -10.39 5.46 -14.31
N SER A 221 -10.87 4.32 -14.81
CA SER A 221 -12.00 3.62 -14.18
C SER A 221 -11.72 2.97 -12.82
N THR A 222 -10.45 2.71 -12.51
CA THR A 222 -9.97 2.25 -11.21
C THR A 222 -9.94 3.37 -10.17
N SER A 223 -10.47 4.54 -10.52
CA SER A 223 -10.68 5.72 -9.68
C SER A 223 -12.16 6.13 -9.82
N SER A 224 -13.06 5.37 -9.20
CA SER A 224 -14.50 5.50 -9.42
C SER A 224 -15.11 6.71 -8.73
N HIS A 225 -16.08 7.36 -9.39
CA HIS A 225 -16.91 8.41 -8.79
C HIS A 225 -18.22 7.88 -8.19
N VAL A 226 -18.44 6.57 -8.21
CA VAL A 226 -19.63 5.92 -7.66
C VAL A 226 -19.36 5.54 -6.20
N PRO A 227 -20.10 6.08 -5.22
CA PRO A 227 -19.80 5.87 -3.79
C PRO A 227 -19.83 4.43 -3.29
N SER A 228 -20.50 3.52 -3.99
CA SER A 228 -20.56 2.10 -3.63
C SER A 228 -19.33 1.32 -4.06
N ASP A 229 -18.55 1.81 -5.03
CA ASP A 229 -17.45 1.06 -5.62
C ASP A 229 -16.27 0.96 -4.64
N GLU A 230 -15.49 -0.12 -4.74
CA GLU A 230 -14.30 -0.34 -3.89
C GLU A 230 -13.19 0.68 -4.16
N THR A 231 -13.16 1.25 -5.35
CA THR A 231 -12.19 2.28 -5.77
C THR A 231 -12.74 3.70 -5.72
N TYR A 232 -13.79 3.94 -4.92
CA TYR A 232 -14.42 5.25 -4.83
C TYR A 232 -13.42 6.35 -4.38
N VAL A 233 -13.23 7.38 -5.22
CA VAL A 233 -12.24 8.46 -5.05
C VAL A 233 -12.59 9.48 -3.96
N GLY A 234 -13.80 9.40 -3.40
CA GLY A 234 -14.33 10.37 -2.46
C GLY A 234 -15.01 11.59 -3.12
N PRO A 235 -15.61 12.49 -2.33
CA PRO A 235 -16.31 13.65 -2.86
C PRO A 235 -15.39 14.78 -3.35
N ARG A 236 -14.12 14.80 -2.92
CA ARG A 236 -13.06 15.73 -3.35
C ARG A 236 -11.69 15.18 -2.97
N ALA A 237 -10.62 15.63 -3.62
CA ALA A 237 -9.26 15.38 -3.15
C ALA A 237 -9.10 15.74 -1.67
N PHE A 238 -8.43 14.88 -0.91
CA PHE A 238 -8.21 14.99 0.53
C PHE A 238 -9.50 15.14 1.35
N SER A 239 -10.59 14.51 0.90
CA SER A 239 -11.85 14.46 1.64
C SER A 239 -11.76 13.61 2.90
N GLU A 240 -10.84 12.67 2.95
CA GLU A 240 -10.65 11.75 4.07
C GLU A 240 -9.69 12.32 5.11
N PRO A 241 -10.03 12.28 6.42
CA PRO A 241 -9.15 12.80 7.46
C PRO A 241 -7.84 12.02 7.56
N GLU A 242 -7.84 10.72 7.26
CA GLU A 242 -6.63 9.88 7.22
C GLU A 242 -5.64 10.38 6.17
N VAL A 243 -6.15 10.64 4.95
CA VAL A 243 -5.33 11.13 3.82
C VAL A 243 -4.88 12.58 4.06
N ARG A 244 -5.70 13.40 4.74
CA ARG A 244 -5.27 14.74 5.19
C ARG A 244 -4.14 14.67 6.21
N ALA A 245 -4.14 13.71 7.12
CA ALA A 245 -3.06 13.54 8.08
C ALA A 245 -1.71 13.29 7.37
N VAL A 246 -1.71 12.42 6.35
CA VAL A 246 -0.51 12.16 5.52
C VAL A 246 -0.11 13.43 4.75
N ARG A 247 -1.06 14.12 4.11
CA ARG A 247 -0.81 15.39 3.41
C ARG A 247 -0.16 16.44 4.31
N ASP A 248 -0.71 16.62 5.51
CA ASP A 248 -0.27 17.64 6.46
C ASP A 248 1.09 17.28 7.07
N LEU A 249 1.36 15.97 7.25
CA LEU A 249 2.68 15.48 7.62
C LEU A 249 3.74 15.81 6.55
N PHE A 250 3.48 15.50 5.28
CA PHE A 250 4.39 15.85 4.17
C PHE A 250 4.65 17.35 4.08
N ALA A 251 3.60 18.17 4.16
CA ALA A 251 3.75 19.63 4.07
C ALA A 251 4.54 20.21 5.24
N ARG A 252 4.51 19.55 6.41
CA ARG A 252 5.26 19.95 7.60
C ARG A 252 6.71 19.48 7.56
N GLU A 253 6.92 18.21 7.19
CA GLU A 253 8.24 17.59 7.29
C GLU A 253 9.11 17.78 6.06
N LEU A 254 8.49 17.92 4.88
CA LEU A 254 9.16 18.02 3.57
C LEU A 254 10.11 16.84 3.35
N PHE A 255 9.52 15.64 3.24
CA PHE A 255 10.29 14.42 2.94
C PHE A 255 11.02 14.53 1.60
N ASP A 256 12.15 13.84 1.51
CA ASP A 256 12.99 13.69 0.31
C ASP A 256 12.76 12.34 -0.40
N GLY A 257 11.88 11.49 0.16
CA GLY A 257 11.47 10.24 -0.45
C GLY A 257 10.34 9.56 0.34
N VAL A 258 9.52 8.78 -0.35
CA VAL A 258 8.45 8.00 0.29
C VAL A 258 8.35 6.58 -0.27
N LEU A 259 8.04 5.64 0.62
CA LEU A 259 7.66 4.28 0.25
C LEU A 259 6.34 3.90 0.94
N SER A 260 5.34 3.49 0.17
CA SER A 260 4.05 3.00 0.67
C SER A 260 3.96 1.49 0.49
N TYR A 261 3.82 0.74 1.58
CA TYR A 261 3.60 -0.69 1.53
C TYR A 261 2.12 -1.01 1.31
N HIS A 262 1.89 -1.95 0.40
CA HIS A 262 0.62 -2.54 0.05
C HIS A 262 0.76 -4.05 -0.02
N SER A 263 -0.33 -4.77 -0.24
CA SER A 263 -0.25 -6.17 -0.66
C SER A 263 -1.43 -6.50 -1.55
N TYR A 264 -1.36 -7.45 -2.46
CA TYR A 264 -0.24 -8.36 -2.72
C TYR A 264 0.11 -8.24 -4.20
N SER A 265 1.15 -8.99 -4.63
CA SER A 265 1.50 -9.33 -6.04
C SER A 265 3.01 -9.43 -6.22
N GLN A 266 3.82 -9.06 -5.22
CA GLN A 266 5.27 -8.93 -5.34
C GLN A 266 5.67 -7.95 -6.46
N LEU A 267 5.32 -6.68 -6.28
CA LEU A 267 5.62 -5.61 -7.23
C LEU A 267 6.35 -4.47 -6.55
N ILE A 268 7.20 -3.77 -7.32
CA ILE A 268 7.80 -2.49 -6.94
C ILE A 268 7.35 -1.48 -7.99
N LEU A 269 6.44 -0.61 -7.60
CA LEU A 269 5.78 0.33 -8.49
C LEU A 269 6.34 1.74 -8.26
N PHE A 270 6.70 2.41 -9.35
CA PHE A 270 7.08 3.83 -9.37
C PHE A 270 6.14 4.64 -10.27
N PRO A 271 6.04 5.98 -10.10
CA PRO A 271 5.19 6.82 -10.93
C PRO A 271 5.44 6.67 -12.44
N TRP A 272 4.45 6.90 -13.30
CA TRP A 272 3.07 7.29 -12.98
C TRP A 272 2.11 6.12 -12.88
N GLY A 273 1.16 6.21 -11.95
CA GLY A 273 -0.08 5.45 -11.92
C GLY A 273 -1.13 6.00 -12.87
N TYR A 274 -1.29 7.32 -12.97
CA TYR A 274 -2.43 7.92 -13.69
C TYR A 274 -2.33 7.83 -15.21
N THR A 275 -1.14 7.61 -15.75
CA THR A 275 -0.90 7.59 -17.20
C THR A 275 0.08 6.50 -17.59
N LEU A 276 -0.09 5.98 -18.82
CA LEU A 276 0.88 5.08 -19.45
C LEU A 276 2.08 5.84 -20.03
N GLU A 277 1.99 7.17 -20.14
CA GLU A 277 3.14 7.98 -20.49
C GLU A 277 4.19 7.89 -19.37
N PRO A 278 5.48 7.79 -19.72
CA PRO A 278 6.52 7.75 -18.72
C PRO A 278 6.65 9.09 -17.99
N VAL A 279 7.34 9.07 -16.85
CA VAL A 279 7.90 10.29 -16.25
C VAL A 279 8.69 11.06 -17.31
N GLN A 280 8.38 12.36 -17.45
CA GLN A 280 8.90 13.19 -18.53
C GLN A 280 10.36 13.58 -18.31
N ASP A 281 10.76 13.78 -17.05
CA ASP A 281 12.16 14.00 -16.72
C ASP A 281 12.94 12.68 -16.86
N ASP A 282 13.91 12.68 -17.78
CA ASP A 282 14.70 11.49 -18.09
C ASP A 282 15.59 11.06 -16.91
N ALA A 283 16.07 12.01 -16.09
CA ALA A 283 16.90 11.73 -14.93
C ALA A 283 16.07 11.06 -13.84
N ASP A 284 14.95 11.66 -13.45
CA ASP A 284 14.06 11.10 -12.41
C ASP A 284 13.53 9.73 -12.82
N ARG A 285 13.12 9.58 -14.09
CA ARG A 285 12.65 8.30 -14.63
C ARG A 285 13.75 7.25 -14.57
N SER A 286 14.98 7.60 -14.91
CA SER A 286 16.11 6.67 -14.87
C SER A 286 16.46 6.31 -13.44
N GLU A 287 16.50 7.29 -12.54
CA GLU A 287 16.79 7.11 -11.13
C GLU A 287 15.76 6.19 -10.47
N MET A 288 14.47 6.49 -10.60
CA MET A 288 13.42 5.69 -9.97
C MET A 288 13.39 4.26 -10.49
N ARG A 289 13.55 4.07 -11.81
CA ARG A 289 13.64 2.73 -12.39
C ARG A 289 14.85 1.96 -11.88
N SER A 290 16.04 2.57 -11.88
CA SER A 290 17.25 1.90 -11.41
C SER A 290 17.18 1.56 -9.93
N LEU A 291 16.58 2.42 -9.11
CA LEU A 291 16.36 2.15 -7.69
C LEU A 291 15.32 1.04 -7.47
N ALA A 292 14.26 0.97 -8.28
CA ALA A 292 13.31 -0.13 -8.22
C ALA A 292 13.94 -1.48 -8.60
N GLU A 293 14.75 -1.51 -9.67
CA GLU A 293 15.49 -2.71 -10.11
C GLU A 293 16.54 -3.15 -9.08
N GLU A 294 17.17 -2.19 -8.39
CA GLU A 294 18.08 -2.45 -7.28
C GLU A 294 17.33 -3.10 -6.10
N MET A 295 16.22 -2.51 -5.67
CA MET A 295 15.37 -3.06 -4.61
C MET A 295 14.87 -4.47 -4.96
N GLU A 296 14.44 -4.71 -6.21
CA GLU A 296 14.09 -6.05 -6.71
C GLU A 296 15.25 -7.03 -6.50
N ARG A 297 16.46 -6.66 -6.96
CA ARG A 297 17.63 -7.52 -6.86
C ARG A 297 17.95 -7.87 -5.41
N LEU A 298 17.83 -6.90 -4.52
CA LEU A 298 18.10 -7.07 -3.09
C LEU A 298 17.07 -7.99 -2.42
N ILE A 299 15.78 -7.84 -2.73
CA ILE A 299 14.73 -8.75 -2.25
C ILE A 299 15.01 -10.18 -2.70
N ARG A 300 15.30 -10.35 -4.00
CA ARG A 300 15.63 -11.65 -4.58
C ARG A 300 16.88 -12.27 -3.95
N ALA A 301 17.88 -11.46 -3.61
CA ALA A 301 19.10 -11.95 -2.98
C ALA A 301 18.89 -12.44 -1.54
N ALA A 302 17.90 -11.90 -0.83
CA ALA A 302 17.57 -12.31 0.53
C ALA A 302 16.91 -13.70 0.53
N HIS A 303 15.72 -13.84 -0.08
CA HIS A 303 14.89 -15.05 0.01
C HIS A 303 14.58 -15.74 -1.33
N GLY A 304 15.04 -15.20 -2.45
CA GLY A 304 14.78 -15.76 -3.78
C GLY A 304 13.43 -15.37 -4.39
N GLU A 305 12.60 -14.62 -3.66
CA GLU A 305 11.34 -14.08 -4.20
C GLU A 305 11.60 -13.11 -5.35
N ILE A 306 10.68 -13.12 -6.33
CA ILE A 306 10.76 -12.26 -7.50
C ILE A 306 9.71 -11.18 -7.32
N TYR A 307 10.19 -9.93 -7.19
CA TYR A 307 9.35 -8.74 -7.23
C TYR A 307 9.54 -8.07 -8.60
N THR A 308 8.46 -7.67 -9.27
CA THR A 308 8.59 -7.00 -10.58
C THR A 308 8.67 -5.49 -10.41
N ALA A 309 9.80 -4.89 -10.78
CA ALA A 309 9.95 -3.44 -10.89
C ALA A 309 9.27 -2.90 -12.16
N GLN A 310 8.29 -2.00 -12.02
CA GLN A 310 7.59 -1.42 -13.17
C GLN A 310 6.92 -0.08 -12.83
N GLN A 311 6.59 0.69 -13.86
CA GLN A 311 5.74 1.87 -13.70
C GLN A 311 4.35 1.44 -13.23
N ALA A 312 3.76 2.14 -12.28
CA ALA A 312 2.50 1.75 -11.62
C ALA A 312 1.36 1.52 -12.62
N SER A 313 1.25 2.35 -13.67
CA SER A 313 0.22 2.20 -14.71
C SER A 313 0.36 0.94 -15.57
N GLN A 314 1.51 0.25 -15.56
CA GLN A 314 1.70 -1.03 -16.23
C GLN A 314 0.96 -2.18 -15.54
N LEU A 315 0.66 -2.05 -14.24
CA LEU A 315 -0.28 -2.92 -13.55
C LEU A 315 -1.71 -2.60 -14.03
N TYR A 316 -2.14 -1.36 -13.79
CA TYR A 316 -3.28 -0.70 -14.42
C TYR A 316 -3.26 0.79 -14.09
N PRO A 317 -3.85 1.67 -14.93
CA PRO A 317 -3.93 3.10 -14.63
C PRO A 317 -4.67 3.36 -13.32
N THR A 318 -4.19 4.27 -12.46
CA THR A 318 -4.80 4.69 -11.18
C THR A 318 -4.56 6.16 -10.92
N ALA A 319 -5.50 6.90 -10.31
CA ALA A 319 -5.34 8.32 -10.06
C ALA A 319 -5.64 8.69 -8.61
N GLY A 320 -4.98 9.75 -8.14
CA GLY A 320 -5.11 10.19 -6.75
C GLY A 320 -4.50 9.21 -5.75
N ASP A 321 -3.47 8.45 -6.15
CA ASP A 321 -2.68 7.63 -5.25
C ASP A 321 -1.54 8.42 -4.58
N THR A 322 -0.94 7.81 -3.56
CA THR A 322 0.06 8.43 -2.70
C THR A 322 1.36 8.72 -3.44
N VAL A 323 1.82 7.84 -4.33
CA VAL A 323 3.15 7.94 -4.94
C VAL A 323 3.17 8.93 -6.10
N ASP A 324 2.12 8.91 -6.93
CA ASP A 324 1.93 9.94 -7.95
C ASP A 324 1.79 11.32 -7.32
N TRP A 325 1.09 11.43 -6.19
CA TRP A 325 0.99 12.70 -5.48
C TRP A 325 2.30 13.16 -4.87
N ALA A 326 3.08 12.27 -4.26
CA ALA A 326 4.36 12.62 -3.68
C ALA A 326 5.33 13.12 -4.77
N TYR A 327 5.51 12.37 -5.86
CA TYR A 327 6.36 12.80 -6.96
C TYR A 327 5.80 14.04 -7.67
N GLY A 328 4.52 14.04 -8.05
CA GLY A 328 3.93 15.13 -8.83
C GLY A 328 3.76 16.47 -8.10
N VAL A 329 3.82 16.49 -6.76
CA VAL A 329 3.73 17.73 -5.97
C VAL A 329 5.06 18.12 -5.31
N TYR A 330 5.84 17.14 -4.86
CA TYR A 330 7.07 17.40 -4.10
C TYR A 330 8.36 17.07 -4.84
N ASP A 331 8.27 16.44 -6.02
CA ASP A 331 9.43 16.09 -6.85
C ASP A 331 10.42 15.17 -6.11
N VAL A 332 9.88 14.13 -5.48
CA VAL A 332 10.65 13.17 -4.67
C VAL A 332 10.50 11.74 -5.18
N PRO A 333 11.56 10.90 -5.08
CA PRO A 333 11.46 9.47 -5.30
C PRO A 333 10.33 8.86 -4.47
N SER A 334 9.42 8.16 -5.13
CA SER A 334 8.24 7.60 -4.48
C SER A 334 7.92 6.21 -5.03
N PHE A 335 7.66 5.27 -4.12
CA PHE A 335 7.46 3.86 -4.49
C PHE A 335 6.29 3.25 -3.75
N THR A 336 5.56 2.38 -4.43
CA THR A 336 4.64 1.43 -3.80
C THR A 336 5.27 0.04 -3.88
N ILE A 337 5.34 -0.67 -2.76
CA ILE A 337 5.70 -2.09 -2.76
C ILE A 337 4.45 -2.90 -2.47
N GLU A 338 4.04 -3.73 -3.43
CA GLU A 338 3.01 -4.76 -3.25
C GLU A 338 3.70 -6.01 -2.71
N LEU A 339 3.49 -6.32 -1.44
CA LEU A 339 4.16 -7.40 -0.71
C LEU A 339 3.65 -8.80 -1.13
N ARG A 340 4.14 -9.82 -0.42
CA ARG A 340 3.63 -11.20 -0.51
C ARG A 340 2.12 -11.29 -0.32
N PRO A 341 1.49 -12.37 -0.83
CA PRO A 341 2.07 -13.38 -1.72
C PRO A 341 2.02 -12.95 -3.20
N VAL A 342 2.35 -13.86 -4.12
CA VAL A 342 2.27 -13.60 -5.57
C VAL A 342 0.81 -13.54 -6.04
N SER A 343 -0.06 -14.40 -5.53
CA SER A 343 -1.44 -14.55 -6.04
C SER A 343 -2.47 -14.82 -4.94
N ALA A 344 -3.75 -14.70 -5.30
CA ALA A 344 -4.90 -15.14 -4.51
C ALA A 344 -4.85 -16.63 -4.23
N LEU A 345 -4.31 -17.45 -5.14
CA LEU A 345 -4.18 -18.88 -4.89
C LEU A 345 -3.17 -19.18 -3.78
N ASP A 346 -2.18 -18.31 -3.60
CA ASP A 346 -1.18 -18.38 -2.54
C ASP A 346 -1.62 -17.71 -1.23
N GLY A 347 -2.88 -17.25 -1.15
CA GLY A 347 -3.50 -16.66 0.04
C GLY A 347 -3.92 -15.21 -0.11
N GLY A 348 -3.49 -14.51 -1.18
CA GLY A 348 -3.86 -13.12 -1.46
C GLY A 348 -3.75 -12.21 -0.24
N PHE A 349 -4.87 -11.59 0.17
CA PHE A 349 -4.90 -10.69 1.34
C PHE A 349 -4.86 -11.39 2.71
N ILE A 350 -4.87 -12.73 2.75
CA ILE A 350 -4.91 -13.53 3.99
C ILE A 350 -3.64 -14.37 4.08
N LEU A 351 -2.53 -13.66 4.21
CA LEU A 351 -1.22 -14.27 4.39
C LEU A 351 -1.10 -14.82 5.83
N PRO A 352 -0.68 -16.09 6.04
CA PRO A 352 -0.46 -16.63 7.38
C PRO A 352 0.56 -15.82 8.19
N ALA A 353 0.36 -15.70 9.51
CA ALA A 353 1.26 -14.90 10.37
C ALA A 353 2.71 -15.39 10.39
N ASP A 354 2.98 -16.68 10.13
CA ASP A 354 4.34 -17.20 10.03
C ASP A 354 5.11 -16.70 8.79
N GLN A 355 4.42 -16.04 7.85
CA GLN A 355 5.02 -15.37 6.70
C GLN A 355 5.41 -13.92 6.99
N ILE A 356 5.07 -13.36 8.15
CA ILE A 356 5.43 -11.98 8.50
C ILE A 356 6.96 -11.83 8.53
N GLU A 357 7.66 -12.73 9.22
CA GLU A 357 9.12 -12.68 9.30
C GLU A 357 9.78 -12.89 7.92
N PRO A 358 9.44 -13.95 7.14
CA PRO A 358 9.97 -14.10 5.78
C PRO A 358 9.72 -12.89 4.87
N CYS A 359 8.52 -12.29 4.94
CA CYS A 359 8.17 -11.12 4.14
C CYS A 359 8.95 -9.87 4.57
N TRP A 360 9.22 -9.71 5.87
CA TRP A 360 10.06 -8.63 6.38
C TRP A 360 11.52 -8.82 5.97
N GLU A 361 12.09 -10.00 6.22
CA GLU A 361 13.50 -10.29 5.98
C GLU A 361 13.92 -10.06 4.52
N GLU A 362 13.03 -10.38 3.57
CA GLU A 362 13.27 -10.13 2.15
C GLU A 362 13.10 -8.65 1.76
N ASN A 363 12.17 -7.92 2.36
CA ASN A 363 11.92 -6.50 2.06
C ASN A 363 12.86 -5.55 2.81
N ARG A 364 13.47 -6.01 3.91
CA ARG A 364 14.45 -5.27 4.71
C ARG A 364 15.55 -4.64 3.84
N PRO A 365 16.31 -5.39 3.03
CA PRO A 365 17.40 -4.78 2.26
C PRO A 365 16.90 -3.73 1.25
N ALA A 366 15.70 -3.89 0.67
CA ALA A 366 15.11 -2.85 -0.18
C ALA A 366 14.74 -1.58 0.60
N ALA A 367 14.17 -1.72 1.81
CA ALA A 367 13.88 -0.57 2.66
C ALA A 367 15.15 0.19 3.07
N LEU A 368 16.21 -0.54 3.46
CA LEU A 368 17.50 0.05 3.82
C LEU A 368 18.19 0.70 2.61
N GLU A 369 18.05 0.13 1.43
CA GLU A 369 18.55 0.71 0.18
C GLU A 369 17.84 2.02 -0.16
N PHE A 370 16.52 2.08 0.03
CA PHE A 370 15.77 3.32 -0.15
C PHE A 370 16.23 4.42 0.81
N ILE A 371 16.46 4.09 2.09
CA ILE A 371 17.04 5.02 3.08
C ILE A 371 18.43 5.48 2.63
N ARG A 372 19.30 4.54 2.22
CA ARG A 372 20.65 4.83 1.71
C ARG A 372 20.59 5.82 0.55
N HIS A 373 19.70 5.57 -0.40
CA HIS A 373 19.54 6.41 -1.59
C HIS A 373 19.13 7.85 -1.22
N VAL A 374 18.11 8.00 -0.36
CA VAL A 374 17.59 9.32 0.05
C VAL A 374 18.61 10.10 0.89
N PHE A 375 19.34 9.42 1.79
CA PHE A 375 20.33 10.07 2.65
C PHE A 375 21.70 10.26 1.97
N GLY A 376 21.93 9.57 0.85
CA GLY A 376 23.15 9.61 0.07
C GLY A 376 24.22 8.59 0.52
N GLU A 377 25.17 8.33 -0.37
CA GLU A 377 26.40 7.60 -0.02
C GLU A 377 27.29 8.46 0.87
N PRO A 378 28.07 7.87 1.78
CA PRO A 378 29.05 8.61 2.55
C PRO A 378 30.06 9.29 1.62
N GLU A 379 30.35 10.57 1.84
CA GLU A 379 31.63 11.12 1.42
C GLU A 379 32.74 10.27 2.05
N ARG A 380 33.62 9.73 1.21
CA ARG A 380 34.71 8.82 1.60
C ARG A 380 35.81 9.50 2.40
#